data_AF-A0A3C1WWS2-F1
#
_entry.id   AF-A0A3C1WWS2-F1
#
_cell.length_a   1.000
_cell.length_b   1.000
_cell.length_c   1.000
_cell.angle_alpha   90.00
_cell.angle_beta   90.00
_cell.angle_gamma   90.00
#
_symmetry.space_group_name_H-M   'P 1'
#
loop_
_entity.id
_entity.type
_entity.pdbx_description
1 polymer ?
#
loop_
_entity_poly.entity_id
_entity_poly.type
_entity_poly.pdbx_seq_one_letter_code
_entity_poly.pdbx_strand_id
1 'polypeptide(L)'
;MKYLISFMMLLLSASSFALDVQEWPDIKEGIVSISIKEPPHRVGYTVGDKSQRHVEVTIKKPYVLIKESLPIPGYERKYKGQDLGIVLDTMTHTYKENKTSSTLILDLTYQIFTNNVVAKPGFLPAEYIRVLNPNDPEKKVFKYRIPE
;
A
#
# COMPACT_ATOMS: atom_id res chain seq x y z
N MET A 1 9.94 -26.79 -45.69
CA MET A 1 10.31 -26.94 -44.25
C MET A 1 10.87 -25.68 -43.59
N LYS A 2 11.63 -24.82 -44.28
CA LYS A 2 12.27 -23.62 -43.68
C LYS A 2 11.29 -22.62 -43.04
N TYR A 3 10.09 -22.45 -43.61
CA TYR A 3 9.07 -21.53 -43.10
C TYR A 3 8.23 -22.08 -41.92
N LEU A 4 8.23 -23.40 -41.73
CA LEU A 4 7.50 -24.05 -40.63
C LEU A 4 8.15 -23.71 -39.28
N ILE A 5 9.48 -23.72 -39.24
CA ILE A 5 10.26 -23.41 -38.04
C ILE A 5 10.09 -21.94 -37.64
N SER A 6 10.04 -21.03 -38.63
CA SER A 6 9.79 -19.60 -38.39
C SER A 6 8.40 -19.34 -37.81
N PHE A 7 7.38 -20.03 -38.33
CA PHE A 7 6.02 -19.92 -37.81
C PHE A 7 5.88 -20.48 -36.39
N MET A 8 6.58 -21.58 -36.09
CA MET A 8 6.58 -22.18 -34.75
C MET A 8 7.29 -21.28 -33.71
N MET A 9 8.39 -20.61 -34.09
CA MET A 9 9.04 -19.61 -33.23
C MET A 9 8.16 -18.38 -32.96
N LEU A 10 7.32 -17.97 -33.92
CA LEU A 10 6.41 -16.83 -33.74
C LEU A 10 5.26 -17.14 -32.77
N LEU A 11 4.84 -18.41 -32.67
CA LEU A 11 3.81 -18.85 -31.72
C LEU A 11 4.35 -19.00 -30.29
N LEU A 12 5.64 -19.33 -30.14
CA LEU A 12 6.30 -19.46 -28.84
C LEU A 12 6.51 -18.10 -28.13
N SER A 13 6.67 -17.00 -28.87
CA SER A 13 6.86 -15.66 -28.31
C SER A 13 5.59 -15.00 -27.78
N ALA A 14 4.40 -15.52 -28.11
CA ALA A 14 3.12 -15.00 -27.59
C ALA A 14 2.87 -15.38 -26.12
N SER A 15 3.66 -16.31 -25.57
CA SER A 15 3.53 -16.83 -24.20
C SER A 15 4.33 -16.06 -23.15
N SER A 16 4.88 -14.88 -23.48
CA SER A 16 5.49 -13.99 -22.49
C SER A 16 4.41 -13.33 -21.63
N PHE A 17 3.84 -14.11 -20.70
CA PHE A 17 3.10 -13.57 -19.58
C PHE A 17 4.08 -12.74 -18.74
N ALA A 18 3.78 -11.46 -18.57
CA ALA A 18 4.52 -10.60 -17.68
C ALA A 18 4.51 -11.21 -16.27
N LEU A 19 5.69 -11.52 -15.75
CA LEU A 19 5.86 -11.94 -14.38
C LEU A 19 5.51 -10.77 -13.45
N ASP A 20 4.29 -10.85 -12.96
CA ASP A 20 3.98 -10.78 -11.53
C ASP A 20 3.65 -9.38 -10.97
N VAL A 21 2.48 -8.85 -11.36
CA VAL A 21 1.66 -8.13 -10.37
C VAL A 21 0.87 -9.20 -9.62
N GLN A 22 1.46 -9.75 -8.56
CA GLN A 22 0.76 -10.67 -7.67
C GLN A 22 -0.46 -9.95 -7.08
N GLU A 23 -1.64 -10.27 -7.60
CA GLU A 23 -2.90 -9.78 -7.06
C GLU A 23 -3.19 -10.51 -5.74
N TRP A 24 -3.54 -9.72 -4.72
CA TRP A 24 -3.87 -10.23 -3.40
C TRP A 24 -5.37 -9.98 -3.17
N PRO A 25 -6.13 -10.97 -2.70
CA PRO A 25 -7.54 -10.77 -2.38
C PRO A 25 -7.72 -9.74 -1.26
N ASP A 26 -8.83 -9.02 -1.30
CA ASP A 26 -9.19 -8.11 -0.22
C ASP A 26 -9.59 -8.89 1.04
N ILE A 27 -9.24 -8.33 2.20
CA ILE A 27 -9.65 -8.89 3.49
C ILE A 27 -11.14 -8.67 3.74
N LYS A 28 -11.79 -9.66 4.38
CA LYS A 28 -13.20 -9.53 4.77
C LYS A 28 -13.40 -8.43 5.83
N GLU A 29 -14.55 -7.78 5.76
CA GLU A 29 -14.95 -6.74 6.71
C GLU A 29 -14.97 -7.26 8.16
N GLY A 30 -14.63 -6.39 9.10
CA GLY A 30 -14.66 -6.69 10.54
C GLY A 30 -13.47 -7.49 11.07
N ILE A 31 -12.53 -7.95 10.22
CA ILE A 31 -11.27 -8.57 10.64
C ILE A 31 -10.24 -7.50 11.00
N VAL A 32 -10.19 -6.43 10.21
CA VAL A 32 -9.35 -5.25 10.43
C VAL A 32 -10.25 -4.11 10.88
N SER A 33 -9.87 -3.47 11.99
CA SER A 33 -10.45 -2.22 12.46
C SER A 33 -9.38 -1.13 12.34
N ILE A 34 -9.78 0.06 11.92
CA ILE A 34 -8.86 1.17 11.72
C ILE A 34 -9.37 2.44 12.39
N SER A 35 -8.45 3.18 12.98
CA SER A 35 -8.66 4.53 13.50
C SER A 35 -7.61 5.44 12.88
N ILE A 36 -8.03 6.59 12.34
CA ILE A 36 -7.13 7.49 11.64
C ILE A 36 -7.31 8.90 12.17
N LYS A 37 -6.19 9.54 12.48
CA LYS A 37 -6.13 10.98 12.74
C LYS A 37 -5.36 11.64 11.59
N GLU A 38 -6.14 12.26 10.72
CA GLU A 38 -5.65 13.01 9.57
C GLU A 38 -5.02 14.36 10.00
N PRO A 39 -4.14 14.93 9.16
CA PRO A 39 -3.59 16.26 9.37
C PRO A 39 -4.69 17.33 9.38
N PRO A 40 -4.46 18.46 10.08
CA PRO A 40 -5.44 19.54 10.19
C PRO A 40 -5.73 20.23 8.85
N HIS A 41 -4.73 20.29 7.95
CA HIS A 41 -4.88 20.86 6.62
C HIS A 41 -4.89 19.75 5.57
N ARG A 42 -5.94 19.71 4.75
CA ARG A 42 -6.14 18.71 3.68
C ARG A 42 -6.15 19.32 2.27
N VAL A 43 -5.83 20.61 2.15
CA VAL A 43 -5.78 21.35 0.89
C VAL A 43 -4.77 22.48 0.99
N GLY A 44 -4.23 22.92 -0.15
CA GLY A 44 -3.37 24.11 -0.21
C GLY A 44 -1.97 23.92 0.37
N TYR A 45 -1.39 22.72 0.21
CA TYR A 45 0.00 22.48 0.62
C TYR A 45 0.96 23.39 -0.16
N THR A 46 1.97 23.88 0.55
CA THR A 46 3.12 24.60 0.00
C THR A 46 4.30 23.65 -0.11
N VAL A 47 5.19 23.92 -1.08
CA VAL A 47 6.46 23.19 -1.20
C VAL A 47 7.26 23.36 0.10
N GLY A 48 7.66 22.24 0.70
CA GLY A 48 8.35 22.19 1.99
C GLY A 48 7.45 21.84 3.17
N ASP A 49 6.12 21.85 3.00
CA ASP A 49 5.20 21.47 4.07
C ASP A 49 5.43 20.02 4.51
N LYS A 50 5.25 19.78 5.81
CA LYS A 50 5.22 18.45 6.42
C LYS A 50 3.83 18.15 6.94
N SER A 51 3.26 17.03 6.50
CA SER A 51 1.92 16.59 6.86
C SER A 51 1.98 15.29 7.63
N GLN A 52 1.42 15.28 8.84
CA GLN A 52 1.49 14.15 9.76
C GLN A 52 0.16 13.41 9.81
N ARG A 53 0.25 12.08 9.74
CA ARG A 53 -0.88 11.17 9.76
C ARG A 53 -0.63 10.07 10.78
N HIS A 54 -1.59 9.87 11.67
CA HIS A 54 -1.54 8.79 12.66
C HIS A 54 -2.59 7.74 12.32
N VAL A 55 -2.16 6.50 12.17
CA VAL A 55 -3.00 5.36 11.79
C VAL A 55 -2.84 4.27 12.83
N GLU A 56 -3.95 3.86 13.45
CA GLU A 56 -4.02 2.71 14.33
C GLU A 56 -4.84 1.61 13.66
N VAL A 57 -4.23 0.44 13.49
CA VAL A 57 -4.84 -0.72 12.86
C VAL A 57 -4.88 -1.88 13.84
N THR A 58 -6.07 -2.38 14.13
CA THR A 58 -6.28 -3.60 14.93
C THR A 58 -6.67 -4.76 14.03
N ILE A 59 -5.90 -5.84 14.06
CA ILE A 59 -6.08 -7.06 13.28
C ILE A 59 -6.51 -8.17 14.23
N LYS A 60 -7.66 -8.80 13.98
CA LYS A 60 -8.13 -9.95 14.78
C LYS A 60 -7.33 -11.21 14.46
N LYS A 61 -6.97 -11.99 15.48
CA LYS A 61 -6.39 -13.33 15.28
C LYS A 61 -7.43 -14.23 14.56
N PRO A 62 -7.01 -15.19 13.72
CA PRO A 62 -5.64 -15.70 13.53
C PRO A 62 -4.76 -14.87 12.60
N TYR A 63 -5.26 -13.78 11.99
CA TYR A 63 -4.52 -13.01 11.00
C TYR A 63 -3.27 -12.35 11.60
N VAL A 64 -2.18 -12.34 10.83
CA VAL A 64 -0.87 -11.82 11.22
C VAL A 64 -0.41 -10.76 10.22
N LEU A 65 0.07 -9.62 10.71
CA LEU A 65 0.63 -8.56 9.87
C LEU A 65 1.93 -9.02 9.20
N ILE A 66 2.06 -8.74 7.90
CA ILE A 66 3.33 -8.86 7.17
C ILE A 66 4.06 -7.53 7.29
N LYS A 67 5.13 -7.47 8.07
CA LYS A 67 5.85 -6.22 8.37
C LYS A 67 6.53 -5.62 7.14
N GLU A 68 6.90 -6.47 6.19
CA GLU A 68 7.53 -6.12 4.93
C GLU A 68 6.56 -5.39 3.99
N SER A 69 5.25 -5.41 4.29
CA SER A 69 4.24 -4.68 3.53
C SER A 69 4.07 -3.23 3.97
N LEU A 70 4.74 -2.80 5.03
CA LEU A 70 4.59 -1.45 5.57
C LEU A 70 5.16 -0.39 4.61
N PRO A 71 4.65 0.86 4.65
CA PRO A 71 5.14 1.96 3.83
C PRO A 71 6.64 2.23 4.03
N ILE A 72 7.37 2.47 2.94
CA ILE A 72 8.82 2.70 2.96
C ILE A 72 9.11 4.20 2.81
N PRO A 73 9.86 4.81 3.75
CA PRO A 73 10.32 6.20 3.61
C PRO A 73 11.18 6.41 2.35
N GLY A 74 11.14 7.62 1.80
CA GLY A 74 11.84 8.02 0.57
C GLY A 74 11.12 7.67 -0.72
N TYR A 75 10.00 6.93 -0.66
CA TYR A 75 9.23 6.59 -1.86
C TYR A 75 8.27 7.71 -2.27
N GLU A 76 8.39 8.16 -3.51
CA GLU A 76 7.46 9.13 -4.10
C GLU A 76 6.16 8.44 -4.52
N ARG A 77 5.05 9.08 -4.19
CA ARG A 77 3.72 8.53 -4.47
C ARG A 77 3.26 8.94 -5.86
N LYS A 78 2.68 7.97 -6.55
CA LYS A 78 2.12 8.15 -7.89
C LYS A 78 0.61 8.04 -7.84
N TYR A 79 -0.06 8.91 -8.58
CA TYR A 79 -1.48 8.84 -8.84
C TYR A 79 -1.72 8.70 -10.33
N LYS A 80 -2.37 7.61 -10.74
CA LYS A 80 -2.61 7.28 -12.16
C LYS A 80 -1.35 7.38 -13.03
N GLY A 81 -0.22 6.89 -12.50
CA GLY A 81 1.08 6.89 -13.19
C GLY A 81 1.84 8.21 -13.16
N GLN A 82 1.26 9.28 -12.60
CA GLN A 82 1.93 10.58 -12.47
C GLN A 82 2.43 10.80 -11.05
N ASP A 83 3.62 11.36 -10.93
CA ASP A 83 4.21 11.71 -9.65
C ASP A 83 3.36 12.79 -8.95
N LEU A 84 3.09 12.57 -7.66
CA LEU A 84 2.31 13.49 -6.84
C LEU A 84 3.18 14.59 -6.24
N GLY A 85 4.51 14.45 -6.22
CA GLY A 85 5.39 15.31 -5.42
C GLY A 85 5.06 15.27 -3.94
N ILE A 86 4.60 14.12 -3.46
CA ILE A 86 4.40 13.81 -2.05
C ILE A 86 5.28 12.59 -1.75
N VAL A 87 6.22 12.76 -0.83
CA VAL A 87 7.17 11.72 -0.43
C VAL A 87 6.94 11.40 1.03
N LEU A 88 6.97 10.11 1.37
CA LEU A 88 6.99 9.69 2.77
C LEU A 88 8.38 9.99 3.35
N ASP A 89 8.50 11.01 4.19
CA ASP A 89 9.77 11.45 4.79
C ASP A 89 10.17 10.52 5.94
N THR A 90 9.26 10.30 6.89
CA THR A 90 9.50 9.42 8.04
C THR A 90 8.29 8.52 8.32
N MET A 91 8.58 7.31 8.78
CA MET A 91 7.59 6.35 9.29
C MET A 91 8.10 5.78 10.60
N THR A 92 7.33 5.97 11.67
CA THR A 92 7.53 5.24 12.92
C THR A 92 6.38 4.27 13.12
N HIS A 93 6.69 3.08 13.60
CA HIS A 93 5.66 2.08 13.85
C HIS A 93 5.86 1.41 15.21
N THR A 94 4.76 1.12 15.88
CA THR A 94 4.72 0.30 17.09
C THR A 94 3.77 -0.86 16.85
N TYR A 95 4.23 -2.07 17.18
CA TYR A 95 3.43 -3.28 17.04
C TYR A 95 3.22 -3.93 18.40
N LYS A 96 1.95 -4.11 18.78
CA LYS A 96 1.55 -4.72 20.06
C LYS A 96 0.71 -5.96 19.77
N GLU A 97 1.06 -7.09 20.35
CA GLU A 97 0.28 -8.32 20.22
C GLU A 97 -0.41 -8.66 21.53
N ASN A 98 -1.69 -9.02 21.42
CA ASN A 98 -2.49 -9.60 22.48
C ASN A 98 -2.99 -10.98 22.06
N LYS A 99 -3.59 -11.71 23.00
CA LYS A 99 -4.14 -13.06 22.75
C LYS A 99 -5.26 -13.07 21.69
N THR A 100 -6.00 -11.97 21.57
CA THR A 100 -7.19 -11.86 20.71
C THR A 100 -6.94 -11.07 19.42
N SER A 101 -6.00 -10.13 19.44
CA SER A 101 -5.73 -9.22 18.33
C SER A 101 -4.30 -8.69 18.36
N SER A 102 -3.84 -8.20 17.22
CA SER A 102 -2.60 -7.43 17.10
C SER A 102 -2.93 -5.99 16.71
N THR A 103 -2.25 -5.03 17.30
CA THR A 103 -2.42 -3.60 17.02
C THR A 103 -1.14 -3.02 16.45
N LEU A 104 -1.24 -2.40 15.29
CA LEU A 104 -0.20 -1.65 14.61
C LEU A 104 -0.52 -0.16 14.72
N ILE A 105 0.41 0.60 15.25
CA ILE A 105 0.34 2.07 15.27
C ILE A 105 1.39 2.56 14.27
N LEU A 106 0.99 3.43 13.35
CA LEU A 106 1.83 4.07 12.35
C LEU A 106 1.73 5.59 12.51
N ASP A 107 2.87 6.24 12.68
CA ASP A 107 3.00 7.68 12.50
C ASP A 107 3.76 7.93 11.20
N LEU A 108 3.09 8.60 10.27
CA LEU A 108 3.58 8.86 8.92
C LEU A 108 3.75 10.36 8.76
N THR A 109 4.95 10.80 8.36
CA THR A 109 5.19 12.20 7.99
C THR A 109 5.49 12.26 6.50
N TYR A 110 4.68 13.01 5.78
CA TYR A 110 4.85 13.26 4.35
C TYR A 110 5.44 14.64 4.11
N GLN A 111 6.39 14.74 3.19
CA GLN A 111 6.95 16.00 2.73
C GLN A 111 6.43 16.33 1.32
N ILE A 112 6.03 17.59 1.15
CA ILE A 112 5.45 18.09 -0.09
C ILE A 112 6.55 18.78 -0.92
N PHE A 113 6.72 18.31 -2.16
CA PHE A 113 7.64 18.85 -3.15
C PHE A 113 6.95 19.45 -4.38
N THR A 114 5.62 19.28 -4.49
CA THR A 114 4.86 19.84 -5.61
C THR A 114 4.24 21.20 -5.29
N ASN A 115 4.23 22.09 -6.27
CA ASN A 115 3.46 23.33 -6.30
C ASN A 115 2.20 23.20 -7.18
N ASN A 116 1.83 21.99 -7.60
CA ASN A 116 0.72 21.77 -8.52
C ASN A 116 -0.60 22.20 -7.87
N VAL A 117 -1.13 23.33 -8.34
CA VAL A 117 -2.43 23.92 -7.96
C VAL A 117 -3.61 23.12 -8.54
N VAL A 118 -3.32 22.13 -9.40
CA VAL A 118 -4.35 21.33 -10.09
C VAL A 118 -5.04 20.42 -9.07
N ALA A 119 -6.37 20.31 -9.18
CA ALA A 119 -7.30 19.55 -8.33
C ALA A 119 -7.02 18.02 -8.24
N LYS A 120 -5.78 17.63 -7.94
CA LYS A 120 -5.44 16.32 -7.40
C LYS A 120 -6.00 16.30 -5.97
N PRO A 121 -6.55 15.18 -5.50
CA PRO A 121 -7.11 15.10 -4.16
C PRO A 121 -6.06 15.60 -3.15
N GLY A 122 -6.41 16.61 -2.34
CA GLY A 122 -5.53 17.14 -1.29
C GLY A 122 -5.34 16.19 -0.10
N PHE A 123 -5.81 14.95 -0.24
CA PHE A 123 -5.67 13.89 0.74
C PHE A 123 -4.29 13.25 0.63
N LEU A 124 -3.79 12.79 1.78
CA LEU A 124 -2.59 11.98 1.79
C LEU A 124 -2.86 10.66 1.07
N PRO A 125 -1.86 10.09 0.39
CA PRO A 125 -2.05 8.89 -0.41
C PRO A 125 -2.52 7.71 0.46
N ALA A 126 -3.38 6.86 -0.10
CA ALA A 126 -3.76 5.61 0.53
C ALA A 126 -2.53 4.72 0.77
N GLU A 127 -2.46 4.13 1.96
CA GLU A 127 -1.46 3.13 2.30
C GLU A 127 -2.07 1.73 2.21
N TYR A 128 -1.23 0.74 1.99
CA TYR A 128 -1.65 -0.65 1.97
C TYR A 128 -0.88 -1.43 3.02
N ILE A 129 -1.58 -2.32 3.70
CA ILE A 129 -0.96 -3.33 4.55
C ILE A 129 -1.38 -4.70 4.04
N ARG A 130 -0.54 -5.70 4.33
CA ARG A 130 -0.83 -7.09 4.01
C ARG A 130 -0.88 -7.91 5.28
N VAL A 131 -1.82 -8.86 5.30
CA VAL A 131 -1.98 -9.78 6.41
C VAL A 131 -2.05 -11.22 5.91
N LEU A 132 -1.48 -12.13 6.68
CA LEU A 132 -1.47 -13.56 6.41
C LEU A 132 -2.50 -14.25 7.31
N ASN A 133 -3.29 -15.17 6.75
CA ASN A 133 -4.07 -16.10 7.57
C ASN A 133 -3.32 -17.44 7.73
N PRO A 134 -2.74 -17.75 8.90
CA PRO A 134 -2.02 -19.01 9.11
C PRO A 134 -2.94 -20.24 9.18
N ASN A 135 -4.25 -20.04 9.43
CA ASN A 135 -5.23 -21.12 9.50
C ASN A 135 -5.78 -21.51 8.12
N ASP A 136 -5.46 -20.73 7.09
CA ASP A 136 -5.81 -21.08 5.71
C ASP A 136 -4.80 -22.13 5.20
N PRO A 137 -5.25 -23.31 4.72
CA PRO A 137 -4.36 -24.33 4.17
C PRO A 137 -3.48 -23.81 3.01
N GLU A 138 -3.95 -22.80 2.28
CA GLU A 138 -3.22 -22.17 1.19
C GLU A 138 -2.34 -20.98 1.65
N LYS A 139 -2.34 -20.66 2.96
CA LYS A 139 -1.59 -19.52 3.56
C LYS A 139 -1.80 -18.22 2.78
N LYS A 140 -3.05 -17.91 2.44
CA LYS A 140 -3.40 -16.74 1.64
C LYS A 140 -2.99 -15.45 2.34
N VAL A 141 -2.39 -14.56 1.57
CA VAL A 141 -2.11 -13.19 1.97
C VAL A 141 -3.24 -12.31 1.44
N PHE A 142 -3.75 -11.45 2.31
CA PHE A 142 -4.80 -10.51 2.03
C PHE A 142 -4.26 -9.10 2.05
N LYS A 143 -4.78 -8.26 1.17
CA LYS A 143 -4.48 -6.83 1.11
C LYS A 143 -5.56 -6.05 1.83
N TYR A 144 -5.16 -5.00 2.53
CA TYR A 144 -6.07 -4.01 3.11
C TYR A 144 -5.62 -2.61 2.72
N ARG A 145 -6.55 -1.82 2.18
CA ARG A 145 -6.34 -0.41 1.85
C ARG A 145 -6.72 0.45 3.05
N ILE A 146 -5.75 1.20 3.57
CA ILE A 146 -6.01 2.28 4.51
C ILE A 146 -6.69 3.41 3.71
N PRO A 147 -7.90 3.87 4.12
CA PRO A 147 -8.65 4.89 3.38
C PRO A 147 -7.89 6.22 3.29
N GLU A 148 -8.37 7.17 2.50
CA GLU A 148 -7.81 8.53 2.31
C GLU A 148 -8.57 9.59 3.13
#